data_AF-A0A8J1Z903-F1
#
_entry.id   AF-A0A8J1Z903-F1
#
_cell.length_a   1.000
_cell.length_b   1.000
_cell.length_c   1.000
_cell.angle_alpha   90.00
_cell.angle_beta   90.00
_cell.angle_gamma   90.00
#
_symmetry.space_group_name_H-M   'P 1'
#
loop_
_entity.id
_entity.type
_entity.pdbx_description
1 polymer ?
#
loop_
_entity_poly.entity_id
_entity_poly.type
_entity_poly.pdbx_seq_one_letter_code
_entity_poly.pdbx_strand_id
1 'polypeptide(L)'
;MAQQEGTKMVEARKITEENGEVPAPRFGHTATLIGQNRLILFGGATGDSGRYTITADTYCLNTKTMVWSQVHPVPGDVPPPSARAAHAAACVDTSQLVVYGGATGGGSLSSE
;
A
#
# COMPACT_ATOMS: atom_id res chain seq x y z
N MET A 1 -31.52 -30.33 -12.15
CA MET A 1 -30.07 -30.52 -11.91
C MET A 1 -29.51 -29.19 -11.45
N ALA A 2 -29.23 -29.04 -10.15
CA ALA A 2 -28.65 -27.81 -9.61
C ALA A 2 -27.14 -27.84 -9.89
N GLN A 3 -26.63 -26.85 -10.61
CA GLN A 3 -25.18 -26.66 -10.75
C GLN A 3 -24.66 -26.08 -9.44
N GLN A 4 -23.83 -26.86 -8.77
CA GLN A 4 -23.15 -26.46 -7.54
C GLN A 4 -21.96 -25.59 -7.95
N GLU A 5 -22.10 -24.27 -7.83
CA GLU A 5 -20.99 -23.33 -8.01
C GLU A 5 -19.97 -23.58 -6.90
N GLY A 6 -18.90 -24.31 -7.24
CA GLY A 6 -17.79 -24.58 -6.34
C GLY A 6 -17.11 -23.29 -5.94
N THR A 7 -17.00 -23.05 -4.64
CA THR A 7 -16.18 -21.99 -4.05
C THR A 7 -14.76 -22.11 -4.61
N LYS A 8 -14.35 -21.21 -5.50
CA LYS A 8 -12.95 -21.11 -5.92
C LYS A 8 -12.13 -20.74 -4.68
N MET A 9 -11.24 -21.64 -4.26
CA MET A 9 -10.26 -21.34 -3.24
C MET A 9 -9.37 -20.19 -3.72
N VAL A 10 -9.21 -19.18 -2.88
CA VAL A 10 -8.22 -18.13 -3.10
C VAL A 10 -6.85 -18.74 -2.79
N GLU A 11 -6.00 -18.87 -3.80
CA GLU A 11 -4.62 -19.33 -3.60
C GLU A 11 -3.73 -18.15 -3.22
N ALA A 12 -3.01 -18.27 -2.11
CA ALA A 12 -1.90 -17.38 -1.82
C ALA A 12 -0.72 -17.75 -2.72
N ARG A 13 -0.14 -16.74 -3.39
CA ARG A 13 1.04 -16.92 -4.24
C ARG A 13 2.17 -16.03 -3.74
N LYS A 14 3.37 -16.60 -3.63
CA LYS A 14 4.59 -15.82 -3.43
C LYS A 14 4.92 -15.12 -4.74
N ILE A 15 5.18 -13.81 -4.67
CA ILE A 15 5.77 -13.09 -5.81
C ILE A 15 7.24 -13.50 -5.87
N THR A 16 7.66 -14.12 -6.97
CA THR A 16 9.03 -14.63 -7.17
C THR A 16 9.90 -13.71 -8.02
N GLU A 17 9.28 -12.78 -8.73
CA GLU A 17 9.95 -11.80 -9.58
C GLU A 17 9.39 -10.42 -9.25
N GLU A 18 10.27 -9.54 -8.79
CA GLU A 18 9.93 -8.16 -8.47
C GLU A 18 10.56 -7.27 -9.54
N ASN A 19 9.71 -6.58 -10.33
CA ASN A 19 10.15 -5.77 -11.45
C ASN A 19 9.85 -4.29 -11.20
N GLY A 20 10.71 -3.39 -11.71
CA GLY A 20 10.53 -1.94 -11.64
C GLY A 20 11.09 -1.32 -10.35
N GLU A 21 10.42 -0.27 -9.86
CA GLU A 21 10.82 0.46 -8.65
C GLU A 21 10.27 -0.24 -7.40
N VAL A 22 10.89 -1.36 -7.04
CA VAL A 22 10.42 -2.22 -5.95
C VAL A 22 10.56 -1.50 -4.59
N PRO A 23 9.50 -1.43 -3.77
CA PRO A 23 9.59 -0.82 -2.45
C PRO A 23 10.55 -1.61 -1.54
N ALA A 24 11.36 -0.89 -0.77
CA ALA A 24 12.21 -1.51 0.24
C ALA A 24 11.41 -2.33 1.27
N PRO A 25 12.01 -3.38 1.87
CA PRO A 25 11.39 -4.17 2.94
C PRO A 25 10.84 -3.26 4.04
N ARG A 26 9.59 -3.53 4.46
CA ARG A 26 8.84 -2.64 5.35
C ARG A 26 7.75 -3.38 6.14
N PHE A 27 7.35 -2.79 7.26
CA PHE A 27 6.20 -3.26 8.06
C PHE A 27 5.22 -2.14 8.35
N GLY A 28 3.98 -2.50 8.72
CA GLY A 28 2.93 -1.53 9.04
C GLY A 28 2.48 -0.65 7.88
N HIS A 29 2.75 -1.04 6.63
CA HIS A 29 2.22 -0.39 5.44
C HIS A 29 0.81 -0.92 5.14
N THR A 30 0.05 -0.20 4.34
CA THR A 30 -1.18 -0.72 3.73
C THR A 30 -0.96 -1.04 2.26
N ALA A 31 -1.68 -2.03 1.74
CA ALA A 31 -1.75 -2.33 0.31
C ALA A 31 -3.23 -2.42 -0.11
N THR A 32 -3.69 -1.46 -0.91
CA THR A 32 -5.10 -1.28 -1.26
C THR A 32 -5.29 -1.31 -2.78
N LEU A 33 -6.14 -2.19 -3.28
CA LEU A 33 -6.47 -2.25 -4.71
C LEU A 33 -7.36 -1.06 -5.07
N ILE A 34 -6.99 -0.32 -6.11
CA ILE A 34 -7.73 0.81 -6.67
C ILE A 34 -8.00 0.59 -8.17
N GLY A 35 -9.25 0.82 -8.58
CA GLY A 35 -9.69 0.45 -9.93
C GLY A 35 -9.56 -1.06 -10.16
N GLN A 36 -9.10 -1.45 -11.36
CA GLN A 36 -9.06 -2.86 -11.76
C GLN A 36 -7.72 -3.54 -11.55
N ASN A 37 -6.61 -2.79 -11.56
CA ASN A 37 -5.28 -3.39 -11.65
C ASN A 37 -4.16 -2.59 -11.00
N ARG A 38 -4.48 -1.64 -10.12
CA ARG A 38 -3.46 -0.85 -9.42
C ARG A 38 -3.53 -1.17 -7.94
N LEU A 39 -2.52 -1.82 -7.41
CA LEU A 39 -2.39 -2.03 -5.97
C LEU A 39 -1.49 -0.92 -5.42
N ILE A 40 -2.07 -0.06 -4.57
CA ILE A 40 -1.36 1.07 -3.96
C ILE A 40 -0.80 0.62 -2.63
N LEU A 41 0.51 0.72 -2.49
CA LEU A 41 1.22 0.60 -1.24
C LEU A 41 1.48 2.00 -0.69
N PHE A 42 1.13 2.24 0.57
CA PHE A 42 1.37 3.53 1.23
C PHE A 42 2.07 3.35 2.58
N GLY A 43 3.10 4.17 2.78
CA GLY A 43 3.80 4.34 4.05
C GLY A 43 4.41 3.05 4.62
N GLY A 44 4.34 2.94 5.93
CA GLY A 44 5.03 1.91 6.71
C GLY A 44 6.43 2.35 7.13
N ALA A 45 7.12 1.46 7.83
CA ALA A 45 8.47 1.68 8.30
C ALA A 45 9.46 0.78 7.56
N THR A 46 10.55 1.37 7.06
CA THR A 46 11.65 0.66 6.37
C THR A 46 12.99 0.93 7.08
N GLY A 47 13.95 0.02 6.94
CA GLY A 47 15.25 0.10 7.60
C GLY A 47 15.79 -1.28 7.97
N ASP A 48 16.77 -1.30 8.86
CA ASP A 48 17.48 -2.48 9.32
C ASP A 48 17.42 -2.66 10.85
N SER A 49 18.05 -3.70 11.36
CA SER A 49 17.99 -4.10 12.77
C SER A 49 18.38 -2.95 13.72
N GLY A 50 17.38 -2.39 14.39
CA GLY A 50 17.54 -1.33 15.39
C GLY A 50 17.35 0.10 14.87
N ARG A 51 17.17 0.28 13.55
CA ARG A 51 16.92 1.59 12.94
C ARG A 51 15.87 1.46 11.84
N TYR A 52 14.72 2.08 12.06
CA TYR A 52 13.69 2.20 11.05
C TYR A 52 13.29 3.66 10.86
N THR A 53 12.85 3.98 9.65
CA THR A 53 12.27 5.27 9.28
C THR A 53 10.83 5.04 8.88
N ILE A 54 9.91 5.80 9.48
CA ILE A 54 8.51 5.84 9.05
C ILE A 54 8.43 6.72 7.80
N THR A 55 7.75 6.23 6.78
CA THR A 55 7.74 6.82 5.44
C THR A 55 6.33 7.26 5.03
N ALA A 56 6.28 8.17 4.06
CA ALA A 56 5.07 8.59 3.34
C ALA A 56 5.17 8.23 1.84
N ASP A 57 6.11 7.36 1.48
CA ASP A 57 6.28 6.98 0.08
C ASP A 57 5.07 6.14 -0.39
N THR A 58 4.76 6.29 -1.67
CA THR A 58 3.66 5.61 -2.31
C THR A 58 4.20 4.82 -3.48
N TYR A 59 3.77 3.56 -3.60
CA TYR A 59 4.09 2.72 -4.76
C TYR A 59 2.82 2.18 -5.38
N CYS A 60 2.85 1.97 -6.69
CA CYS A 60 1.80 1.31 -7.43
C CYS A 60 2.36 0.05 -8.08
N LEU A 61 1.77 -1.10 -7.74
CA LEU A 61 1.94 -2.34 -8.49
C LEU A 61 0.84 -2.45 -9.53
N ASN A 62 1.22 -2.53 -10.80
CA ASN A 62 0.28 -2.95 -11.83
C ASN A 62 0.08 -4.47 -11.74
N THR A 63 -1.08 -4.93 -11.29
CA THR A 63 -1.34 -6.36 -11.05
C THR A 63 -1.50 -7.21 -12.31
N LYS A 64 -1.57 -6.59 -13.51
CA LYS A 64 -1.53 -7.31 -14.79
C LYS A 64 -0.10 -7.61 -15.24
N THR A 65 0.80 -6.66 -15.05
CA THR A 65 2.20 -6.76 -15.51
C THR A 65 3.16 -7.16 -14.40
N MET A 66 2.73 -7.09 -13.14
CA MET A 66 3.55 -7.29 -11.95
C MET A 66 4.79 -6.38 -11.89
N VAL A 67 4.63 -5.12 -12.32
CA VAL A 67 5.67 -4.09 -12.30
C VAL A 67 5.32 -3.00 -11.29
N TRP A 68 6.28 -2.70 -10.41
CA TRP A 68 6.23 -1.61 -9.46
C TRP A 68 6.68 -0.29 -10.06
N SER A 69 6.07 0.79 -9.60
CA SER A 69 6.44 2.18 -9.90
C SER A 69 6.26 3.02 -8.65
N GLN A 70 7.17 3.95 -8.40
CA GLN A 70 7.03 4.93 -7.34
C GLN A 70 6.05 6.02 -7.79
N VAL A 71 5.12 6.37 -6.91
CA VAL A 71 4.14 7.43 -7.14
C VAL A 71 4.58 8.66 -6.35
N HIS A 72 4.72 9.77 -7.07
CA HIS A 72 5.06 11.06 -6.47
C HIS A 72 3.82 11.95 -6.39
N PRO A 73 3.65 12.71 -5.29
CA PRO A 73 2.60 13.72 -5.18
C PRO A 73 2.71 14.74 -6.32
N VAL A 74 1.55 15.17 -6.83
CA VAL A 74 1.50 16.24 -7.83
C VAL A 74 1.69 17.58 -7.12
N PRO A 75 2.70 18.39 -7.50
CA PRO A 75 2.90 19.70 -6.88
C PRO A 75 1.67 20.60 -7.04
N GLY A 76 1.22 21.22 -5.94
CA GLY A 76 0.09 22.15 -5.93
C GLY A 76 -1.29 21.52 -5.74
N ASP A 77 -1.38 20.19 -5.59
CA ASP A 77 -2.61 19.49 -5.24
C ASP A 77 -2.77 19.36 -3.70
N VAL A 78 -3.85 18.70 -3.25
CA VAL A 78 -4.08 18.36 -1.84
C VAL A 78 -2.87 17.63 -1.27
N PRO A 79 -2.33 18.06 -0.11
CA PRO A 79 -1.18 17.39 0.50
C PRO A 79 -1.43 15.89 0.72
N PRO A 80 -0.47 15.02 0.41
CA PRO A 80 -0.59 13.60 0.71
C PRO A 80 -0.58 13.37 2.23
N PRO A 81 -1.08 12.23 2.72
CA PRO A 81 -1.00 11.91 4.14
C PRO A 81 0.45 11.91 4.64
N SER A 82 0.65 12.33 5.88
CA SER A 82 1.97 12.33 6.52
C SER A 82 2.54 10.92 6.67
N ALA A 83 3.86 10.84 6.90
CA ALA A 83 4.56 9.58 7.10
C ALA A 83 3.96 8.81 8.28
N ARG A 84 3.61 7.54 8.06
CA ARG A 84 2.92 6.73 9.07
C ARG A 84 3.07 5.22 8.88
N ALA A 85 2.97 4.48 9.97
CA ALA A 85 2.93 3.02 10.00
C ALA A 85 1.77 2.52 10.87
N ALA A 86 1.37 1.25 10.70
CA ALA A 86 0.25 0.62 11.40
C ALA A 86 -1.08 1.38 11.27
N HIS A 87 -1.33 1.95 10.08
CA HIS A 87 -2.53 2.69 9.74
C HIS A 87 -3.52 1.81 8.96
N ALA A 88 -4.74 2.30 8.78
CA ALA A 88 -5.73 1.70 7.89
C ALA A 88 -5.82 2.50 6.59
N ALA A 89 -6.13 1.81 5.49
CA ALA A 89 -6.44 2.45 4.21
C ALA A 89 -7.60 1.73 3.52
N ALA A 90 -8.48 2.50 2.90
CA ALA A 90 -9.65 1.99 2.18
C ALA A 90 -9.80 2.70 0.83
N CYS A 91 -10.10 1.92 -0.21
CA CYS A 91 -10.53 2.47 -1.49
C CYS A 91 -11.95 3.01 -1.32
N VAL A 92 -12.15 4.30 -1.61
CA VAL A 92 -13.47 4.96 -1.49
C VAL A 92 -14.08 5.32 -2.84
N ASP A 93 -13.28 5.33 -3.90
CA ASP A 93 -13.70 5.54 -5.28
C ASP A 93 -12.69 4.88 -6.25
N THR A 94 -13.05 4.82 -7.53
CA THR A 94 -12.25 4.35 -8.67
C THR A 94 -10.82 4.91 -8.75
N SER A 95 -10.58 6.10 -8.20
CA SER A 95 -9.28 6.76 -8.14
C SER A 95 -8.97 7.41 -6.80
N GLN A 96 -9.73 7.10 -5.74
CA GLN A 96 -9.49 7.70 -4.41
C GLN A 96 -9.37 6.64 -3.32
N LEU A 97 -8.43 6.89 -2.41
CA LEU A 97 -8.23 6.13 -1.19
C LEU A 97 -8.24 7.07 0.01
N VAL A 98 -8.74 6.58 1.13
CA VAL A 98 -8.65 7.25 2.43
C VAL A 98 -7.65 6.47 3.28
N VAL A 99 -6.76 7.19 3.94
CA VAL A 99 -5.83 6.67 4.94
C VAL A 99 -6.21 7.28 6.28
N TYR A 100 -6.23 6.48 7.34
CA TYR A 100 -6.56 6.96 8.67
C TYR A 100 -5.74 6.28 9.77
N GLY A 101 -5.34 7.08 10.76
CA GLY A 101 -4.68 6.61 11.98
C GLY A 101 -3.23 6.18 11.75
N GLY A 102 -2.75 5.31 12.65
CA GLY A 102 -1.36 4.84 12.68
C GLY A 102 -0.43 5.70 13.53
N ALA A 103 0.86 5.42 13.45
CA ALA A 103 1.92 6.11 14.20
C ALA A 103 2.83 6.88 13.25
N THR A 104 3.19 8.12 13.62
CA THR A 104 4.03 9.03 12.81
C THR A 104 5.49 9.07 13.26
N GLY A 105 5.84 8.32 14.31
CA GLY A 105 7.17 8.31 14.93
C GLY A 105 7.21 9.05 16.26
N GLY A 106 8.24 8.80 17.07
CA GLY A 106 8.40 9.45 18.39
C GLY A 106 7.32 9.12 19.43
N GLY A 107 6.51 8.08 19.20
CA GLY A 107 5.38 7.71 20.08
C GLY A 107 4.07 8.45 19.79
N SER A 108 4.02 9.30 18.76
CA SER A 108 2.80 10.02 18.37
C SER A 108 1.90 9.17 17.47
N LEU A 109 0.59 9.31 17.68
CA LEU A 109 -0.46 8.75 16.82
C LEU A 109 -0.90 9.80 15.80
N SER A 110 -1.25 9.35 14.59
CA SER A 110 -1.89 10.19 13.58
C SER A 110 -3.37 10.38 13.92
N SER A 111 -3.83 11.63 13.92
CA SER A 111 -5.26 11.98 14.01
C SER A 111 -5.95 12.11 12.65
N GLU A 112 -5.15 12.19 11.58
CA GLU A 112 -5.61 12.12 10.20
C GLU A 112 -5.62 10.69 9.70
#